data_AF-F3FWJ7-F1
#
_entry.id   AF-F3FWJ7-F1
#
_cell.length_a   1.000
_cell.length_b   1.000
_cell.length_c   1.000
_cell.angle_alpha   90.00
_cell.angle_beta   90.00
_cell.angle_gamma   90.00
#
_symmetry.space_group_name_H-M   'P 1'
#
loop_
_entity.id
_entity.type
_entity.pdbx_description
1 polymer ?
#
loop_
_entity_poly.entity_id
_entity_poly.type
_entity_poly.pdbx_seq_one_letter_code
_entity_poly.pdbx_strand_id
1 'polypeptide(L)'
;KVEENPQLQKFKDQILFEITQDGLRIQIMDAENRPMFDSGSARLKPYFEDILLALADTIKSVPNKVSISGHTDATPFVGSGGFCHLGL
;
A
#
# COMPACT_ATOMS: atom_id res chain seq x y z
N LYS A 1 -7.48 -3.29 17.24
CA LYS A 1 -6.20 -2.53 17.27
C LYS A 1 -5.75 -1.96 15.93
N VAL A 2 -5.81 -2.66 14.78
CA VAL A 2 -5.53 -2.03 13.46
C VAL A 2 -6.51 -0.88 13.18
N GLU A 3 -7.81 -1.12 13.45
CA GLU A 3 -8.87 -0.11 13.29
C GLU A 3 -8.83 1.03 14.32
N GLU A 4 -7.99 0.95 15.35
CA GLU A 4 -7.93 1.99 16.39
C GLU A 4 -6.85 3.04 16.11
N ASN A 5 -6.02 2.87 15.09
CA ASN A 5 -4.97 3.83 14.78
C ASN A 5 -5.57 5.10 14.14
N PRO A 6 -5.45 6.28 14.78
CA PRO A 6 -6.03 7.53 14.27
C PRO A 6 -5.49 7.92 12.89
N GLN A 7 -4.28 7.48 12.55
CA GLN A 7 -3.70 7.72 11.24
C GLN A 7 -4.38 6.86 10.18
N LEU A 8 -4.55 5.55 10.43
CA LEU A 8 -5.23 4.64 9.49
C LEU A 8 -6.70 5.01 9.28
N GLN A 9 -7.37 5.55 10.30
CA GLN A 9 -8.76 6.04 10.21
C GLN A 9 -8.94 7.15 9.16
N LYS A 10 -7.95 8.04 8.99
CA LYS A 10 -8.00 9.11 7.95
C LYS A 10 -7.92 8.59 6.52
N PHE A 11 -7.48 7.34 6.37
CA PHE A 11 -7.30 6.64 5.11
C PHE A 11 -8.21 5.42 5.01
N LYS A 12 -9.21 5.28 5.89
CA LYS A 12 -10.11 4.13 5.91
C LYS A 12 -10.81 3.89 4.57
N ASP A 13 -11.12 4.96 3.84
CA ASP A 13 -11.76 4.86 2.52
C ASP A 13 -10.79 4.36 1.42
N GLN A 14 -9.49 4.44 1.67
CA GLN A 14 -8.41 3.97 0.78
C GLN A 14 -7.83 2.63 1.23
N ILE A 15 -7.99 2.27 2.50
CA ILE A 15 -7.45 1.05 3.10
C ILE A 15 -8.60 0.09 3.39
N LEU A 16 -8.70 -0.96 2.60
CA LEU A 16 -9.66 -2.03 2.79
C LEU A 16 -9.02 -3.14 3.64
N PHE A 17 -9.69 -3.49 4.74
CA PHE A 17 -9.35 -4.66 5.55
C PHE A 17 -10.34 -5.78 5.23
N GLU A 18 -9.84 -6.91 4.79
CA GLU A 18 -10.64 -8.07 4.42
C GLU A 18 -10.10 -9.31 5.16
N ILE A 19 -10.99 -10.00 5.88
CA ILE A 19 -10.64 -11.27 6.53
C ILE A 19 -10.93 -12.39 5.55
N THR A 20 -9.88 -13.08 5.10
CA THR A 20 -9.96 -14.24 4.22
C THR A 20 -9.62 -15.52 4.99
N GLN A 21 -9.79 -16.67 4.34
CA GLN A 21 -9.41 -17.97 4.92
C GLN A 21 -7.90 -18.09 5.18
N ASP A 22 -7.09 -17.37 4.38
CA ASP A 22 -5.63 -17.31 4.51
C ASP A 22 -5.15 -16.29 5.55
N GLY A 23 -6.04 -15.43 6.08
CA GLY A 23 -5.73 -14.46 7.12
C GLY A 23 -6.27 -13.06 6.86
N LEU A 24 -5.56 -12.04 7.34
CA LEU A 24 -5.91 -10.64 7.12
C LEU A 24 -5.31 -10.14 5.81
N ARG A 25 -6.16 -9.77 4.87
CA ARG A 25 -5.79 -9.05 3.66
C ARG A 25 -5.98 -7.55 3.87
N ILE A 26 -4.95 -6.79 3.51
CA ILE A 26 -4.95 -5.33 3.56
C ILE A 26 -4.75 -4.84 2.13
N GLN A 27 -5.73 -4.13 1.59
CA GLN A 27 -5.65 -3.53 0.26
C GLN A 27 -5.59 -2.02 0.40
N ILE A 28 -4.73 -1.39 -0.37
CA ILE A 28 -4.57 0.05 -0.35
C ILE A 28 -4.80 0.56 -1.77
N MET A 29 -5.82 1.40 -1.95
CA MET A 29 -6.27 1.91 -3.24
C MET A 29 -6.00 3.40 -3.36
N ASP A 30 -5.48 3.81 -4.51
CA ASP A 30 -5.35 5.22 -4.86
C ASP A 30 -6.74 5.86 -5.05
N ALA A 31 -6.86 7.13 -4.69
CA ALA A 31 -8.03 7.94 -4.97
C ALA A 31 -7.58 9.18 -5.74
N GLU A 32 -8.35 9.62 -6.75
CA GLU A 32 -7.98 10.74 -7.65
C GLU A 32 -7.49 12.01 -6.92
N ASN A 33 -7.95 12.26 -5.69
CA ASN A 33 -7.56 13.42 -4.89
C ASN A 33 -6.40 13.19 -3.92
N ARG A 34 -5.85 11.97 -3.80
CA ARG A 34 -4.74 11.61 -2.90
C ARG A 34 -3.86 10.50 -3.52
N PRO A 35 -3.04 10.84 -4.52
CA PRO A 35 -2.15 9.87 -5.17
C PRO A 35 -1.00 9.44 -4.26
N MET A 36 -0.88 8.14 -4.00
CA MET A 36 0.07 7.59 -3.02
C MET A 36 1.53 7.67 -3.45
N PHE A 37 1.73 7.88 -4.75
CA PHE A 37 3.02 8.06 -5.39
C PHE A 37 3.06 9.40 -6.11
N ASP A 38 4.26 9.93 -6.29
CA ASP A 38 4.46 11.03 -7.23
C ASP A 38 4.11 10.57 -8.66
N SER A 39 3.44 11.42 -9.44
CA SER A 39 3.02 11.09 -10.81
C SER A 39 4.23 10.69 -11.66
N GLY A 40 4.18 9.51 -12.28
CA GLY A 40 5.27 8.95 -13.08
C GLY A 40 6.51 8.54 -12.26
N SER A 41 6.42 8.40 -10.93
CA SER A 41 7.54 8.03 -10.09
C SER A 41 7.19 6.90 -9.12
N ALA A 42 8.19 6.10 -8.75
CA ALA A 42 8.08 5.13 -7.65
C ALA A 42 8.28 5.78 -6.27
N ARG A 43 8.39 7.12 -6.19
CA ARG A 43 8.55 7.84 -4.92
C ARG A 43 7.21 7.90 -4.18
N LEU A 44 7.22 7.39 -2.95
CA LEU A 44 6.09 7.42 -2.02
C LEU A 44 5.83 8.85 -1.55
N LYS A 45 4.56 9.20 -1.37
CA LYS A 45 4.19 10.41 -0.61
C LYS A 45 4.44 10.18 0.88
N PRO A 46 4.80 11.22 1.67
CA PRO A 46 5.06 11.09 3.10
C PRO A 46 3.91 10.42 3.88
N TYR A 47 2.66 10.74 3.55
CA TYR A 47 1.52 10.14 4.23
C TYR A 47 1.37 8.64 3.94
N PHE A 48 1.84 8.16 2.78
CA PHE A 48 1.77 6.75 2.45
C PHE A 48 2.87 5.96 3.18
N GLU A 49 4.03 6.57 3.38
CA GLU A 49 5.08 6.05 4.26
C GLU A 49 4.58 5.91 5.71
N ASP A 50 3.87 6.92 6.24
CA ASP A 50 3.27 6.86 7.57
C ASP A 50 2.27 5.70 7.72
N ILE A 51 1.45 5.44 6.69
CA ILE A 51 0.52 4.31 6.67
C ILE A 51 1.28 2.98 6.72
N LEU A 52 2.32 2.83 5.91
CA LEU A 52 3.12 1.60 5.86
C LEU A 52 3.82 1.34 7.20
N LEU A 53 4.34 2.38 7.86
CA LEU A 53 4.95 2.27 9.18
C LEU A 53 3.93 1.85 10.25
N ALA A 54 2.76 2.49 10.26
CA ALA A 54 1.66 2.14 11.18
C ALA A 54 1.19 0.68 10.99
N LEU A 55 1.13 0.22 9.74
CA LEU A 55 0.81 -1.16 9.41
C LEU A 55 1.95 -2.11 9.83
N ALA A 56 3.22 -1.74 9.61
CA ALA A 56 4.37 -2.55 9.98
C ALA A 56 4.43 -2.84 11.48
N ASP A 57 4.20 -1.84 12.33
CA ASP A 57 4.12 -2.03 13.78
C ASP A 57 2.97 -2.97 14.17
N THR A 58 1.85 -2.88 13.47
CA THR A 58 0.71 -3.74 13.75
C THR A 58 0.95 -5.17 13.28
N ILE A 59 1.53 -5.35 12.10
CA ILE A 59 1.88 -6.65 11.53
C ILE A 59 2.97 -7.32 12.37
N LYS A 60 3.94 -6.58 12.91
CA LYS A 60 4.97 -7.11 13.80
C LYS A 60 4.40 -7.77 15.06
N SER A 61 3.19 -7.37 15.48
CA SER A 61 2.53 -7.95 16.65
C SER A 61 1.94 -9.35 16.40
N VAL A 62 1.84 -9.79 15.15
CA VAL A 62 1.36 -11.13 14.76
C VAL A 62 2.48 -11.95 14.13
N PRO A 63 2.69 -13.22 14.54
CA PRO A 63 3.78 -14.07 14.05
C PRO A 63 3.54 -14.64 12.64
N ASN A 64 2.58 -14.09 11.90
CA ASN A 64 2.11 -14.65 10.63
C ASN A 64 3.04 -14.23 9.48
N LYS A 65 3.15 -15.07 8.46
CA LYS A 65 3.88 -14.71 7.23
C LYS A 65 3.13 -13.59 6.49
N VAL A 66 3.88 -12.62 6.00
CA VAL A 66 3.34 -11.46 5.27
C VAL A 66 3.70 -11.62 3.80
N SER A 67 2.72 -11.42 2.93
CA SER A 67 2.95 -11.29 1.49
C SER A 67 2.56 -9.88 1.07
N ILE A 68 3.44 -9.19 0.35
CA ILE A 68 3.22 -7.82 -0.12
C ILE A 68 3.27 -7.85 -1.65
N SER A 69 2.20 -7.40 -2.28
CA SER A 69 2.09 -7.27 -3.73
C SER A 69 1.59 -5.86 -4.08
N GLY A 70 2.22 -5.23 -5.06
CA GLY A 70 1.89 -3.89 -5.51
C GLY A 70 1.45 -3.91 -6.97
N HIS A 71 0.31 -3.28 -7.24
CA HIS A 71 -0.15 -2.97 -8.58
C HIS A 71 -0.09 -1.45 -8.75
N THR A 72 1.07 -0.92 -9.07
CA THR A 72 1.15 0.46 -9.56
C THR A 72 0.73 0.38 -11.03
N ASP A 73 -0.49 0.82 -11.35
CA ASP A 73 -0.85 1.16 -12.73
C ASP A 73 0.00 2.39 -13.09
N ALA A 74 1.25 2.11 -13.43
CA ALA A 74 2.17 3.06 -13.95
C ALA A 74 1.60 3.45 -15.31
N THR A 75 0.91 4.58 -15.36
CA THR A 75 0.98 5.42 -16.56
C THR A 75 2.42 5.35 -17.05
N PRO A 76 2.66 4.83 -18.28
CA PRO A 76 4.01 4.49 -18.69
C PRO A 76 4.87 5.74 -18.57
N PHE A 77 5.89 5.66 -17.71
CA PHE A 77 6.92 6.67 -17.62
C PHE A 77 7.55 6.77 -19.02
N VAL A 78 7.26 7.86 -19.74
CA VAL A 78 7.96 8.19 -20.99
C VAL A 78 9.32 8.77 -20.60
N GLY A 79 10.15 7.94 -19.99
CA GLY A 79 11.55 8.22 -19.75
C GLY A 79 12.34 6.98 -20.16
N SER A 80 13.18 7.16 -21.18
CA SER A 80 14.00 6.12 -21.77
C SER A 80 14.75 5.32 -20.71
N GLY A 81 14.50 4.02 -20.66
CA GLY A 81 15.45 3.03 -20.17
C GLY A 81 14.95 2.15 -19.03
N GLY A 82 14.56 0.92 -19.38
CA GLY A 82 14.60 -0.23 -18.47
C GLY A 82 13.26 -0.68 -17.91
N PHE A 83 12.48 -1.38 -18.74
CA PHE A 83 11.40 -2.24 -18.26
C PHE A 83 11.99 -3.48 -17.57
N CYS A 84 11.62 -3.73 -16.32
CA CYS A 84 11.70 -5.06 -15.73
C CYS A 84 10.28 -5.49 -15.32
N HIS A 85 9.66 -6.26 -16.21
CA HIS A 85 8.52 -7.12 -15.92
C HIS A 85 9.02 -8.33 -15.13
N LEU A 86 8.53 -8.56 -13.92
CA LEU A 86 8.62 -9.86 -13.27
C LEU A 86 7.20 -10.42 -13.13
N GLY A 87 6.79 -11.17 -14.15
CA GLY A 87 5.60 -12.01 -14.12
C GLY A 87 6.01 -13.48 -14.09
N LEU A 88 5.48 -14.17 -13.06
CA LEU A 88 5.36 -15.62 -12.87
C LEU A 88 6.63 -16.46 -12.72
#